data_AF-A0A8S8Z467-F1
#
_entry.id   AF-A0A8S8Z467-F1
#
_cell.length_a   1.000
_cell.length_b   1.000
_cell.length_c   1.000
_cell.angle_alpha   90.00
_cell.angle_beta   90.00
_cell.angle_gamma   90.00
#
_symmetry.space_group_name_H-M   'P 1'
#
loop_
_entity.id
_entity.type
_entity.pdbx_description
1 polymer ?
#
loop_
_entity_poly.entity_id
_entity_poly.type
_entity_poly.pdbx_seq_one_letter_code
_entity_poly.pdbx_strand_id
1 'polypeptide(L)'
;MVAGLDFGVLRQKETWQAFGVGVVLFCIIGYTSLSLFGLSASAYGVSDDIEQVPDFEVATMNRTGIDDTVADDSGMVRLSDLRGSVVVLDFMAVDCTNCHYVQTTSTRVSGIGRLSTARTE
;
A
#
# COMPACT_ATOMS: atom_id res chain seq x y z
N MET A 1 35.24 -39.69 20.89
CA MET A 1 33.78 -39.62 21.09
C MET A 1 33.16 -39.56 19.71
N VAL A 2 32.57 -40.65 19.23
CA VAL A 2 31.83 -40.65 17.95
C VAL A 2 30.48 -40.00 18.24
N ALA A 3 30.28 -38.79 17.73
CA ALA A 3 28.96 -38.15 17.69
C ALA A 3 28.16 -38.80 16.57
N GLY A 4 27.59 -39.97 16.85
CA GLY A 4 26.62 -40.62 15.97
C GLY A 4 25.25 -40.02 16.23
N LEU A 5 24.56 -39.57 15.17
CA LEU A 5 23.14 -39.25 15.25
C LEU A 5 22.38 -40.53 15.64
N ASP A 6 21.75 -40.53 16.81
CA ASP A 6 20.89 -41.64 17.23
C ASP A 6 19.58 -41.60 16.46
N PHE A 7 19.52 -42.37 15.37
CA PHE A 7 18.31 -42.51 14.54
C PHE A 7 17.22 -43.35 15.24
N GLY A 8 17.49 -43.92 16.43
CA GLY A 8 16.51 -44.65 17.24
C GLY A 8 15.39 -43.74 17.75
N VAL A 9 15.72 -42.48 18.05
CA VAL A 9 14.76 -41.41 18.40
C VAL A 9 13.69 -41.22 17.32
N LEU A 10 14.03 -41.29 16.03
CA LEU A 10 13.05 -41.08 14.94
C LEU A 10 11.98 -42.17 14.87
N ARG A 11 12.23 -43.34 15.47
CA ARG A 11 11.29 -44.46 15.51
C ARG A 11 10.41 -44.46 16.77
N GLN A 12 10.66 -43.54 17.70
CA GLN A 12 9.85 -43.40 18.91
C GLN A 12 8.55 -42.65 18.62
N LYS A 13 7.47 -43.16 19.21
CA LYS A 13 6.12 -42.64 19.01
C LYS A 13 5.97 -41.19 19.49
N GLU A 14 6.67 -40.83 20.57
CA GLU A 14 6.66 -39.48 21.13
C GLU A 14 7.30 -38.44 20.18
N THR A 15 8.34 -38.82 19.44
CA THR A 15 9.00 -37.93 18.47
C THR A 15 8.07 -37.56 17.31
N TRP A 16 7.25 -38.50 16.86
CA TRP A 16 6.22 -38.25 15.85
C TRP A 16 5.07 -37.36 16.36
N GLN A 17 4.70 -37.50 17.63
CA GLN A 17 3.71 -36.59 18.26
C GLN A 17 4.24 -35.17 18.36
N ALA A 18 5.51 -35.01 18.80
CA ALA A 18 6.15 -33.70 18.88
C ALA A 18 6.28 -33.05 17.49
N PHE A 19 6.66 -33.82 16.46
CA PHE A 19 6.70 -33.33 15.09
C PHE A 19 5.32 -32.89 14.59
N GLY A 20 4.26 -33.66 14.86
CA GLY A 20 2.89 -33.30 14.51
C GLY A 20 2.43 -31.99 15.16
N VAL A 21 2.72 -31.81 16.46
CA VAL A 21 2.43 -30.55 17.18
C VAL A 21 3.20 -29.39 16.55
N GLY A 22 4.46 -29.59 16.18
CA GLY A 22 5.27 -28.58 15.49
C GLY A 22 4.69 -28.17 14.14
N VAL A 23 4.26 -29.11 13.31
CA VAL A 23 3.62 -28.83 12.02
C VAL A 23 2.33 -28.05 12.21
N VAL A 24 1.49 -28.45 13.17
CA VAL A 24 0.23 -27.75 13.45
C VAL A 24 0.48 -26.31 13.91
N LEU A 25 1.41 -26.10 14.84
CA LEU A 25 1.79 -24.76 15.30
C LEU A 25 2.34 -23.90 14.16
N PHE A 26 3.21 -24.48 13.31
CA PHE A 26 3.77 -23.79 12.15
C PHE A 26 2.69 -23.35 11.16
N CYS A 27 1.74 -24.24 10.83
CA CYS A 27 0.63 -23.92 9.95
C CYS A 27 -0.28 -22.84 10.52
N ILE A 28 -0.60 -22.90 11.82
CA ILE A 28 -1.44 -21.88 12.46
C ILE A 28 -0.76 -20.51 12.40
N ILE A 29 0.51 -20.41 12.81
CA ILE A 29 1.25 -19.14 12.82
C ILE A 29 1.38 -18.57 11.40
N GLY A 30 1.69 -19.42 10.42
CA GLY A 30 1.74 -19.04 9.02
C GLY A 30 0.39 -18.52 8.51
N TYR A 31 -0.68 -19.28 8.77
CA TYR A 31 -2.04 -18.89 8.37
C TYR A 31 -2.47 -17.57 9.00
N THR A 32 -2.25 -17.38 10.30
CA THR A 32 -2.62 -16.14 10.99
C THR A 32 -1.83 -14.94 10.45
N SER A 33 -0.54 -15.13 10.13
CA SER A 33 0.29 -14.05 9.60
C SER A 33 -0.16 -13.64 8.19
N LEU A 34 -0.32 -14.62 7.29
CA LEU A 34 -0.80 -14.35 5.93
C LEU A 34 -2.21 -13.74 5.94
N SER A 35 -3.08 -14.21 6.83
CA SER A 35 -4.44 -13.66 6.97
C SER A 35 -4.42 -12.20 7.43
N LEU A 36 -3.57 -11.83 8.40
CA LEU A 36 -3.44 -10.44 8.84
C LEU A 36 -2.94 -9.52 7.73
N PHE A 37 -1.94 -9.96 6.96
CA PHE A 37 -1.46 -9.22 5.80
C PHE A 37 -2.54 -9.11 4.71
N GLY A 38 -3.28 -10.19 4.45
CA GLY A 38 -4.40 -10.19 3.52
C GLY A 38 -5.49 -9.19 3.90
N LEU A 39 -5.92 -9.21 5.17
CA LEU A 39 -6.92 -8.27 5.71
C LEU A 39 -6.44 -6.82 5.61
N SER A 40 -5.16 -6.58 5.92
CA SER A 40 -4.56 -5.25 5.81
C SER A 40 -4.53 -4.79 4.35
N ALA A 41 -4.09 -5.64 3.42
CA ALA A 41 -4.03 -5.32 2.00
C ALA A 41 -5.42 -5.04 1.39
N SER A 42 -6.44 -5.82 1.77
CA SER A 42 -7.82 -5.57 1.35
C SER A 42 -8.38 -4.23 1.86
N ALA A 43 -7.95 -3.77 3.05
CA ALA A 43 -8.36 -2.48 3.58
C ALA A 43 -7.74 -1.29 2.81
N TYR A 44 -6.62 -1.49 2.11
CA TYR A 44 -5.93 -0.47 1.31
C TYR A 44 -6.29 -0.51 -0.18
N GLY A 45 -7.35 -1.25 -0.57
CA GLY A 45 -7.87 -1.24 -1.94
C GLY A 45 -7.04 -2.06 -2.95
N VAL A 46 -6.15 -2.94 -2.48
CA VAL A 46 -5.47 -3.94 -3.32
C VAL A 46 -6.25 -5.26 -3.25
N SER A 47 -7.57 -5.17 -3.41
CA SER A 47 -8.44 -6.34 -3.58
C SER A 47 -8.57 -6.66 -5.07
N ASP A 48 -8.83 -7.92 -5.41
CA ASP A 48 -9.07 -8.35 -6.80
C ASP A 48 -10.37 -7.73 -7.37
N ASP A 49 -11.25 -7.26 -6.47
CA ASP A 49 -12.50 -6.58 -6.80
C ASP A 49 -12.29 -5.10 -7.12
N ILE A 50 -12.82 -4.68 -8.26
CA ILE A 50 -12.82 -3.28 -8.70
C ILE A 50 -13.92 -2.53 -7.94
N GLU A 51 -13.56 -1.96 -6.80
CA GLU A 51 -14.43 -1.06 -6.04
C GLU A 51 -14.25 0.39 -6.56
N GLN A 52 -15.34 1.15 -6.63
CA GLN A 52 -15.26 2.56 -6.99
C GLN A 52 -14.54 3.34 -5.88
N VAL A 53 -13.46 4.05 -6.25
CA VAL A 53 -12.75 4.95 -5.33
C VAL A 53 -13.74 5.96 -4.75
N PRO A 54 -13.76 6.17 -3.42
CA PRO A 54 -14.62 7.17 -2.80
C PRO A 54 -14.35 8.56 -3.38
N ASP A 55 -15.39 9.38 -3.49
CA ASP A 55 -15.25 10.73 -4.02
C ASP A 55 -14.42 11.57 -3.03
N PHE A 56 -13.22 11.91 -3.44
CA PHE A 56 -12.30 12.75 -2.69
C PHE A 56 -12.34 14.15 -3.28
N GLU A 57 -12.66 15.12 -2.43
CA GLU A 57 -12.85 16.52 -2.81
C GLU A 57 -11.82 17.37 -2.06
N VAL A 58 -11.01 18.13 -2.80
CA VAL A 58 -9.97 18.99 -2.23
C VAL A 58 -9.92 20.33 -2.92
N ALA A 59 -9.70 21.37 -2.12
CA ALA A 59 -9.41 22.71 -2.63
C ALA A 59 -8.01 22.74 -3.25
N THR A 60 -7.91 23.33 -4.45
CA THR A 60 -6.62 23.54 -5.11
C THR A 60 -5.93 24.81 -4.62
N MET A 61 -4.68 24.98 -5.02
CA MET A 61 -3.94 26.23 -4.77
C MET A 61 -4.27 27.34 -5.79
N ASN A 62 -5.23 27.12 -6.70
CA ASN A 62 -5.63 28.06 -7.74
C ASN A 62 -4.44 28.61 -8.56
N ARG A 63 -3.59 27.71 -9.06
CA ARG A 63 -2.42 28.05 -9.87
C ARG A 63 -2.83 28.14 -11.33
N THR A 64 -2.70 29.35 -11.88
CA THR A 64 -2.96 29.63 -13.29
C THR A 64 -2.13 28.73 -14.22
N GLY A 65 -2.81 28.14 -15.21
CA GLY A 65 -2.25 27.23 -16.21
C GLY A 65 -2.05 25.78 -15.76
N ILE A 66 -2.38 25.43 -14.50
CA ILE A 66 -2.26 24.05 -13.98
C ILE A 66 -3.59 23.59 -13.40
N ASP A 67 -4.11 24.30 -12.41
CA ASP A 67 -5.35 23.93 -11.73
C ASP A 67 -6.58 24.20 -12.61
N ASP A 68 -6.51 25.18 -13.54
CA ASP A 68 -7.60 25.57 -14.45
C ASP A 68 -8.12 24.43 -15.34
N THR A 69 -7.35 23.35 -15.51
CA THR A 69 -7.68 22.22 -16.38
C THR A 69 -8.39 21.07 -15.65
N VAL A 70 -8.37 21.09 -14.32
CA VAL A 70 -8.81 19.97 -13.47
C VAL A 70 -9.73 20.43 -12.33
N ALA A 71 -9.57 21.67 -11.87
CA ALA A 71 -10.42 22.28 -10.86
C ALA A 71 -11.68 22.88 -11.49
N ASP A 72 -12.78 22.87 -10.74
CA ASP A 72 -14.01 23.54 -11.11
C ASP A 72 -13.91 25.08 -10.95
N ASP A 73 -14.98 25.79 -11.33
CA ASP A 73 -15.07 27.25 -11.23
C ASP A 73 -14.92 27.77 -9.77
N SER A 74 -15.07 26.88 -8.77
CA SER A 74 -14.88 27.19 -7.35
C SER A 74 -13.48 26.87 -6.84
N GLY A 75 -12.60 26.34 -7.69
CA GLY A 75 -11.22 25.95 -7.37
C GLY A 75 -11.11 24.59 -6.68
N MET A 76 -12.16 23.76 -6.75
CA MET A 76 -12.22 22.43 -6.13
C MET A 76 -11.92 21.34 -7.15
N VAL A 77 -11.24 20.29 -6.72
CA VAL A 77 -11.00 19.08 -7.52
C VAL A 77 -11.72 17.91 -6.88
N ARG A 78 -12.48 17.18 -7.70
CA ARG A 78 -13.24 16.00 -7.28
C ARG A 78 -12.79 14.79 -8.09
N LEU A 79 -12.53 13.67 -7.42
CA LEU A 79 -12.16 12.43 -8.10
C LEU A 79 -13.28 11.91 -9.02
N SER A 80 -14.53 12.21 -8.70
CA SER A 80 -15.69 11.89 -9.54
C SER A 80 -15.64 12.51 -10.93
N ASP A 81 -15.07 13.71 -11.06
CA ASP A 81 -14.93 14.41 -12.35
C ASP A 81 -13.78 13.87 -13.20
N LEU A 82 -12.85 13.14 -12.57
CA LEU A 82 -11.68 12.51 -13.21
C LEU A 82 -11.90 11.03 -13.56
N ARG A 83 -13.14 10.55 -13.48
CA ARG A 83 -13.49 9.16 -13.83
C ARG A 83 -13.10 8.84 -15.28
N GLY A 84 -12.45 7.68 -15.46
CA GLY A 84 -11.92 7.25 -16.76
C GLY A 84 -10.49 7.70 -17.04
N SER A 85 -9.91 8.53 -16.17
CA SER A 85 -8.47 8.87 -16.19
C SER A 85 -7.71 8.07 -15.13
N VAL A 86 -6.42 7.82 -15.40
CA VAL A 86 -5.51 7.28 -14.38
C VAL A 86 -5.04 8.44 -13.51
N VAL A 87 -5.47 8.45 -12.25
CA VAL A 87 -5.13 9.50 -11.27
C VAL A 87 -4.12 8.95 -10.27
N VAL A 88 -3.04 9.67 -10.05
CA VAL A 88 -2.03 9.37 -9.02
C VAL A 88 -2.07 10.48 -7.97
N LEU A 89 -2.32 10.10 -6.71
CA LEU A 89 -2.35 11.02 -5.57
C LEU A 89 -1.05 10.88 -4.78
N ASP A 90 -0.29 11.97 -4.69
CA ASP A 90 0.96 12.03 -3.93
C ASP A 90 0.79 12.94 -2.69
N PHE A 91 0.67 12.32 -1.51
CA PHE A 91 0.52 13.03 -0.25
C PHE A 91 1.90 13.38 0.33
N MET A 92 2.37 14.58 0.02
CA MET A 92 3.63 15.10 0.54
C MET A 92 3.43 16.03 1.75
N ALA A 93 4.32 15.93 2.73
CA ALA A 93 4.43 16.91 3.80
C ALA A 93 5.05 18.23 3.29
N VAL A 94 4.73 19.34 3.97
CA VAL A 94 5.33 20.65 3.70
C VAL A 94 6.85 20.57 3.91
N ASP A 95 7.61 21.03 2.92
CA ASP A 95 9.09 21.08 2.95
C ASP A 95 9.77 19.72 3.17
N CYS A 96 9.20 18.66 2.59
CA CYS A 96 9.79 17.33 2.64
C CYS A 96 10.98 17.21 1.66
N THR A 97 12.22 17.20 2.20
CA THR A 97 13.47 17.07 1.42
C THR A 97 13.51 15.82 0.54
N ASN A 98 13.05 14.68 1.06
CA ASN A 98 13.02 13.42 0.31
C ASN A 98 11.96 13.46 -0.81
N CYS A 99 10.87 14.20 -0.60
CA CYS A 99 9.81 14.35 -1.58
C CYS A 99 10.26 15.21 -2.76
N HIS A 100 11.08 16.25 -2.52
CA HIS A 100 11.72 17.00 -3.60
C HIS A 100 12.62 16.11 -4.49
N TYR A 101 13.33 15.16 -3.90
CA TYR A 101 14.15 14.21 -4.66
C TYR A 101 13.29 13.34 -5.58
N VAL A 102 12.22 12.73 -5.05
CA VAL A 102 11.30 11.88 -5.84
C VAL A 102 10.56 12.70 -6.89
N GLN A 103 10.16 13.94 -6.57
CA GLN A 103 9.47 14.83 -7.49
C GLN A 103 10.31 15.11 -8.75
N THR A 104 11.63 15.33 -8.62
CA THR A 104 12.49 15.53 -9.80
C THR A 104 12.58 14.31 -10.72
N THR A 105 12.42 13.11 -10.18
CA THR A 105 12.45 11.86 -10.95
C THR A 105 11.08 11.56 -11.58
N SER A 106 9.99 11.74 -10.81
CA SER A 106 8.62 11.46 -11.25
C SER A 106 8.12 12.45 -12.32
N THR A 107 8.56 13.72 -12.25
CA THR A 107 8.20 14.76 -13.26
C THR A 107 8.74 14.45 -14.66
N ARG A 108 9.70 13.53 -14.80
CA ARG A 108 10.23 13.13 -16.12
C ARG A 108 9.43 12.00 -16.78
N VAL A 109 8.63 11.24 -16.02
CA VAL A 109 7.89 10.07 -16.51
C VAL A 109 6.46 10.41 -16.89
N SER A 110 5.90 11.49 -16.37
CA SER A 110 4.52 11.86 -16.66
C SER A 110 4.40 13.35 -16.94
N GLY A 111 3.94 13.70 -18.14
CA GLY A 111 3.41 15.03 -18.45
C GLY A 111 2.09 15.30 -17.72
N ILE A 112 2.00 14.94 -16.44
CA ILE A 112 0.85 15.11 -15.56
C ILE A 112 1.06 16.39 -14.76
N GLY A 113 0.09 17.29 -14.87
CA GLY A 113 0.02 18.54 -14.15
C GLY A 113 0.24 18.35 -12.64
N ARG A 114 1.05 19.24 -12.08
CA ARG A 114 1.52 19.23 -10.70
C ARG A 114 0.38 19.59 -9.73
N LEU A 115 -0.38 18.60 -9.25
CA LEU A 115 -1.30 18.78 -8.12
C LEU A 115 -0.56 18.46 -6.81
N SER A 116 0.02 19.47 -6.17
CA SER A 116 0.70 19.32 -4.88
C SER A 116 0.28 20.43 -3.93
N THR A 117 -0.22 19.98 -2.79
CA THR A 117 -0.20 20.60 -1.46
C THR A 117 -1.37 21.49 -1.06
N ALA A 118 -2.19 20.91 -0.18
CA ALA A 118 -2.98 21.61 0.82
C ALA A 118 -2.08 22.56 1.64
N ARG A 119 -2.40 23.85 1.59
CA ARG A 119 -1.96 24.87 2.54
C ARG A 119 -3.16 25.18 3.44
N THR A 120 -3.22 24.57 4.61
CA THR A 120 -3.94 25.15 5.76
C THR A 120 -2.91 25.83 6.64
N GLU A 121 -3.23 27.06 7.03
CA GLU A 121 -2.47 27.92 7.95
C GLU A 121 -2.06 27.23 9.25
#